data_AF-A0A9K3H575-F1
#
_entry.id   AF-A0A9K3H575-F1
#
_cell.length_a   1.000
_cell.length_b   1.000
_cell.length_c   1.000
_cell.angle_alpha   90.00
_cell.angle_beta   90.00
_cell.angle_gamma   90.00
#
_symmetry.space_group_name_H-M   'P 1'
#
loop_
_entity.id
_entity.type
_entity.pdbx_description
1 polymer ?
#
loop_
_entity_poly.entity_id
_entity_poly.type
_entity_poly.pdbx_seq_one_letter_code
_entity_poly.pdbx_strand_id
1 'polypeptide(L)'
;MVPYNYTDFIHGLTYLVKNRFIPMSHVNDTVKRILRVKFTMGLFEKLLADYSMAKYLGSQEHRDLAREAVRKTLVLLKNGKSLKTPLLPLPKQASKILVAGSHANNIGYQCGGWTIEWQGL
;
A
#
# COMPACT_ATOMS: atom_id res chain seq x y z
N MET A 1 -6.06 1.46 17.07
CA MET A 1 -6.02 -0.02 17.05
C MET A 1 -5.06 -0.44 18.14
N VAL A 2 -5.46 -1.31 19.07
CA VAL A 2 -4.59 -1.79 20.17
C VAL A 2 -4.01 -3.14 19.75
N PRO A 3 -2.72 -3.22 19.35
CA PRO A 3 -2.15 -4.47 18.82
C PRO A 3 -1.51 -5.37 19.89
N TYR A 4 -1.19 -4.83 21.07
CA TYR A 4 -0.45 -5.56 22.12
C TYR A 4 -1.29 -5.77 23.38
N ASN A 5 -1.73 -4.70 24.04
CA ASN A 5 -2.39 -4.77 25.35
C ASN A 5 -3.92 -4.92 25.23
N TYR A 6 -4.38 -5.87 24.41
CA TYR A 6 -5.82 -6.03 24.13
C TYR A 6 -6.61 -6.49 25.37
N THR A 7 -5.99 -7.25 26.28
CA THR A 7 -6.64 -7.72 27.52
C THR A 7 -7.01 -6.54 28.43
N ASP A 8 -6.08 -5.61 28.65
CA ASP A 8 -6.31 -4.40 29.45
C ASP A 8 -7.39 -3.53 28.82
N PHE A 9 -7.36 -3.39 27.49
CA PHE A 9 -8.38 -2.67 26.74
C PHE A 9 -9.76 -3.31 26.94
N ILE A 10 -9.89 -4.63 26.82
CA ILE A 10 -11.16 -5.35 27.00
C ILE A 10 -11.67 -5.19 28.44
N HIS A 11 -10.81 -5.35 29.44
CA HIS A 11 -11.19 -5.18 30.85
C HIS A 11 -11.64 -3.75 31.16
N GLY A 12 -10.86 -2.76 30.72
CA GLY A 12 -11.18 -1.35 30.89
C GLY A 12 -12.49 -0.98 30.22
N LEU A 13 -12.68 -1.37 28.95
CA LEU A 13 -13.92 -1.10 28.23
C LEU A 13 -15.13 -1.79 28.88
N THR A 14 -14.97 -3.04 29.32
CA THR A 14 -16.03 -3.79 30.02
C THR A 14 -16.41 -3.10 31.33
N TYR A 15 -15.42 -2.64 32.11
CA TYR A 15 -15.65 -1.87 33.32
C TYR A 15 -16.45 -0.59 33.04
N LEU A 16 -16.06 0.17 32.00
CA LEU A 16 -16.75 1.41 31.64
C LEU A 16 -18.22 1.18 31.23
N VAL A 17 -18.50 0.08 30.52
CA VAL A 17 -19.87 -0.30 30.15
C VAL A 17 -20.67 -0.73 31.38
N LYS A 18 -20.09 -1.60 32.23
CA LYS A 18 -20.75 -2.09 33.46
C LYS A 18 -21.12 -0.95 34.42
N ASN A 19 -20.24 0.05 34.54
CA ASN A 19 -20.45 1.21 35.39
C ASN A 19 -21.19 2.36 34.68
N ARG A 20 -21.75 2.10 33.49
CA ARG A 20 -22.58 3.06 32.72
C ARG A 20 -21.86 4.34 32.27
N PHE A 21 -20.53 4.39 32.34
CA PHE A 21 -19.74 5.47 31.74
C PHE A 21 -19.81 5.42 30.20
N ILE A 22 -19.98 4.22 29.64
CA ILE A 22 -20.25 4.03 28.21
C ILE A 22 -21.62 3.33 28.07
N PRO A 23 -22.60 3.93 27.36
CA PRO A 23 -23.90 3.33 27.20
C PRO A 23 -23.84 2.12 26.25
N MET A 24 -24.65 1.09 26.55
CA MET A 24 -24.72 -0.12 25.72
C MET A 24 -25.11 0.18 24.26
N SER A 25 -25.89 1.23 24.02
CA SER A 25 -26.25 1.69 22.67
C SER A 25 -25.04 2.07 21.82
N HIS A 26 -23.99 2.63 22.43
CA HIS A 26 -22.76 3.01 21.73
C HIS A 26 -21.99 1.77 21.26
N VAL A 27 -21.89 0.75 22.11
CA VAL A 27 -21.27 -0.53 21.76
C VAL A 27 -22.11 -1.23 20.68
N ASN A 28 -23.44 -1.23 20.81
CA ASN A 28 -24.34 -1.83 19.82
C ASN A 28 -24.18 -1.17 18.44
N ASP A 29 -24.10 0.17 18.35
CA ASP A 29 -23.85 0.85 17.09
C ASP A 29 -22.48 0.48 16.49
N THR A 30 -21.44 0.47 17.33
CA THR A 30 -20.07 0.11 16.91
C THR A 30 -20.00 -1.33 16.39
N VAL A 31 -20.55 -2.29 17.12
CA VAL A 31 -20.60 -3.71 16.73
C VAL A 31 -21.45 -3.87 15.47
N LYS A 32 -22.58 -3.17 15.35
CA LYS A 32 -23.41 -3.20 14.14
C LYS A 32 -22.63 -2.75 12.89
N ARG A 33 -21.80 -1.71 12.99
CA ARG A 33 -20.95 -1.26 11.87
C ARG A 33 -19.87 -2.29 11.50
N ILE A 34 -19.23 -2.90 12.49
CA ILE A 34 -18.23 -3.96 12.28
C ILE A 34 -18.88 -5.18 11.60
N LEU A 35 -20.00 -5.66 12.15
CA LEU A 35 -20.72 -6.81 11.60
C LEU A 35 -21.27 -6.50 10.21
N ARG A 36 -21.80 -5.29 9.97
CA ARG A 36 -22.25 -4.87 8.65
C ARG A 36 -21.15 -5.07 7.61
N VAL A 37 -19.94 -4.55 7.84
CA VAL A 37 -18.84 -4.71 6.88
C VAL A 37 -18.51 -6.18 6.66
N LYS A 38 -18.42 -6.98 7.74
CA LYS A 38 -18.12 -8.42 7.64
C LYS A 38 -19.16 -9.19 6.82
N PHE A 39 -20.45 -8.93 7.03
CA PHE A 39 -21.52 -9.55 6.24
C PHE A 39 -21.54 -9.02 4.81
N THR A 40 -21.44 -7.71 4.60
CA THR A 40 -21.49 -7.11 3.26
C THR A 40 -20.35 -7.60 2.36
N MET A 41 -19.16 -7.86 2.91
CA MET A 41 -18.03 -8.38 2.13
C MET A 41 -18.01 -9.90 1.99
N GLY A 42 -19.01 -10.62 2.53
CA GLY A 42 -19.11 -12.07 2.44
C GLY A 42 -18.13 -12.85 3.33
N LEU A 43 -17.62 -12.23 4.40
CA LEU A 43 -16.59 -12.85 5.26
C LEU A 43 -17.12 -14.10 5.99
N PHE A 44 -18.41 -14.15 6.30
CA PHE A 44 -19.04 -15.29 6.97
C PHE A 44 -19.31 -16.47 6.04
N GLU A 45 -19.35 -16.24 4.73
CA GLU A 45 -19.52 -17.27 3.70
C GLU A 45 -18.15 -17.84 3.28
N LYS A 46 -17.10 -17.02 3.31
CA LYS A 46 -15.72 -17.41 2.97
C LYS A 46 -14.74 -16.91 4.04
N LEU A 47 -14.61 -17.68 5.12
CA LEU A 47 -13.74 -17.32 6.25
C LEU A 47 -12.25 -17.56 5.98
N LEU A 48 -11.93 -18.57 5.17
CA LEU A 48 -10.56 -19.02 4.95
C LEU A 48 -10.00 -18.48 3.64
N ALA A 49 -8.67 -18.35 3.60
CA ALA A 49 -7.97 -17.96 2.39
C ALA A 49 -8.15 -19.01 1.28
N ASP A 50 -8.33 -18.52 0.05
CA ASP A 50 -8.27 -19.34 -1.15
C ASP A 50 -6.83 -19.37 -1.67
N TYR A 51 -6.14 -20.48 -1.46
CA TYR A 51 -4.75 -20.64 -1.88
C TYR A 51 -4.54 -20.59 -3.41
N SER A 52 -5.59 -20.80 -4.21
CA SER A 52 -5.50 -20.65 -5.67
C SER A 52 -5.24 -19.19 -6.09
N MET A 53 -5.50 -18.23 -5.20
CA MET A 53 -5.25 -16.81 -5.42
C MET A 53 -3.78 -16.41 -5.29
N ALA A 54 -2.91 -17.28 -4.74
CA ALA A 54 -1.48 -17.00 -4.62
C ALA A 54 -0.81 -16.69 -5.97
N LYS A 55 -1.37 -17.20 -7.07
CA LYS A 55 -0.91 -16.91 -8.44
C LYS A 55 -0.93 -15.43 -8.82
N TYR A 56 -1.73 -14.60 -8.15
CA TYR A 56 -1.80 -13.16 -8.41
C TYR A 56 -0.67 -12.39 -7.72
N LEU A 57 0.04 -12.99 -6.76
CA LEU A 57 1.15 -12.32 -6.10
C LEU A 57 2.28 -12.08 -7.09
N GLY A 58 2.51 -10.81 -7.43
CA GLY A 58 3.57 -10.41 -8.35
C GLY A 58 3.36 -10.88 -9.80
N SER A 59 2.11 -11.12 -10.23
CA SER A 59 1.80 -11.54 -11.60
C SER A 59 2.28 -10.51 -12.63
N GLN A 60 2.49 -10.97 -13.87
CA GLN A 60 3.00 -10.12 -14.94
C GLN A 60 2.01 -8.99 -15.28
N GLU A 61 0.72 -9.26 -15.27
CA GLU A 61 -0.33 -8.27 -15.54
C GLU A 61 -0.28 -7.12 -14.52
N HIS A 62 -0.09 -7.42 -13.24
CA HIS A 62 0.07 -6.40 -12.20
C HIS A 62 1.37 -5.61 -12.35
N ARG A 63 2.47 -6.26 -12.78
CA ARG A 63 3.75 -5.59 -13.06
C ARG A 63 3.66 -4.67 -14.28
N ASP A 64 2.94 -5.08 -15.33
CA ASP A 64 2.73 -4.26 -16.52
C ASP A 64 1.91 -3.01 -16.18
N LEU A 65 0.87 -3.16 -15.37
CA LEU A 65 0.11 -2.02 -14.83
C LEU A 65 0.98 -1.11 -13.97
N ALA A 66 1.80 -1.67 -13.08
CA ALA A 66 2.73 -0.89 -12.27
C ALA A 66 3.74 -0.13 -13.14
N ARG A 67 4.26 -0.75 -14.20
CA ARG A 67 5.16 -0.12 -15.18
C ARG A 67 4.46 1.01 -15.95
N GLU A 68 3.18 0.86 -16.27
CA GLU A 68 2.38 1.93 -16.85
C GLU A 68 2.20 3.09 -15.88
N ALA A 69 1.82 2.82 -14.64
CA ALA A 69 1.66 3.83 -13.60
C ALA A 69 2.95 4.63 -13.40
N VAL A 70 4.10 3.95 -13.26
CA VAL A 70 5.42 4.59 -13.14
C VAL A 70 5.70 5.54 -14.31
N ARG A 71 5.42 5.13 -15.56
CA ARG A 71 5.59 6.02 -16.72
C ARG A 71 4.69 7.25 -16.66
N LYS A 72 3.45 7.09 -16.21
CA LYS A 72 2.44 8.16 -16.13
C LYS A 72 2.69 9.12 -14.96
N THR A 73 3.40 8.72 -13.92
CA THR A 73 3.70 9.57 -12.76
C THR A 73 4.94 10.46 -12.96
N LEU A 74 5.74 10.23 -14.00
CA LEU A 74 6.93 11.04 -14.27
C LEU A 74 6.53 12.47 -14.66
N VAL A 75 7.08 13.46 -13.95
CA VAL A 75 6.91 14.88 -14.27
C VAL A 75 8.18 15.42 -14.93
N LEU A 76 8.07 15.84 -16.19
CA LEU A 76 9.18 16.41 -16.95
C LEU A 76 9.39 17.88 -16.56
N LEU A 77 10.36 18.14 -15.68
CA LEU A 77 10.65 19.50 -15.21
C LEU A 77 11.52 20.32 -16.18
N LYS A 78 12.37 19.64 -16.99
CA LYS A 78 13.27 20.28 -17.96
C LYS A 78 13.65 19.31 -19.07
N ASN A 79 13.72 19.79 -20.32
CA ASN A 79 14.12 18.99 -21.47
C ASN A 79 15.15 19.70 -22.36
N GLY A 80 16.38 19.85 -21.86
CA GLY A 80 17.47 20.56 -22.53
C GLY A 80 17.69 21.99 -22.01
N LYS A 81 18.80 22.61 -22.42
CA LYS A 81 19.11 24.02 -22.08
C LYS A 81 18.51 25.02 -23.09
N SER A 82 18.20 24.56 -24.29
CA SER A 82 17.65 25.36 -25.40
C SER A 82 16.33 24.75 -25.88
N LEU A 83 15.38 25.60 -26.25
CA LEU A 83 14.09 25.17 -26.81
C LEU A 83 14.22 24.53 -28.21
N LYS A 84 15.35 24.74 -28.89
CA LYS A 84 15.56 24.28 -30.27
C LYS A 84 16.01 22.82 -30.37
N THR A 85 16.49 22.22 -29.29
CA THR A 85 17.06 20.87 -29.31
C THR A 85 16.72 20.14 -28.00
N PRO A 86 15.61 19.38 -27.98
CA PRO A 86 15.24 18.60 -26.79
C PRO A 86 16.24 17.46 -26.56
N LEU A 87 16.45 17.10 -25.30
CA LEU A 87 17.33 15.99 -24.91
C LEU A 87 16.59 14.65 -24.95
N LEU A 88 15.34 14.64 -24.49
CA LEU A 88 14.47 13.47 -24.43
C LEU A 88 13.46 13.48 -25.58
N PRO A 89 13.13 12.31 -26.16
CA PRO A 89 13.60 10.96 -25.78
C PRO A 89 15.03 10.64 -26.27
N LEU A 90 15.79 9.89 -25.48
CA LEU A 90 17.12 9.43 -25.87
C LEU A 90 17.05 8.36 -26.98
N PRO A 91 18.01 8.32 -27.92
CA PRO A 91 18.09 7.25 -28.90
C PRO A 91 18.41 5.92 -28.22
N LYS A 92 17.76 4.84 -28.67
CA LYS A 92 18.02 3.47 -28.17
C LYS A 92 19.37 2.94 -28.65
N GLN A 93 19.86 3.43 -29.78
CA GLN A 93 21.15 3.07 -30.36
C GLN A 93 22.17 4.17 -30.09
N ALA A 94 23.23 3.83 -29.37
CA ALA A 94 24.39 4.67 -29.10
C ALA A 94 25.62 3.77 -28.99
N SER A 95 26.80 4.29 -29.33
CA SER A 95 28.06 3.53 -29.27
C SER A 95 28.44 3.16 -27.83
N LYS A 96 28.16 4.06 -26.88
CA LYS A 96 28.39 3.86 -25.45
C LYS A 96 27.53 4.83 -24.64
N ILE A 97 27.00 4.37 -23.51
CA ILE A 97 26.25 5.20 -22.56
C ILE A 97 26.80 5.04 -21.14
N LEU A 98 26.52 6.01 -20.28
CA LEU A 98 26.81 5.97 -18.85
C LEU A 98 25.51 6.01 -18.05
N VAL A 99 25.40 5.15 -17.05
CA VAL A 99 24.36 5.19 -16.02
C VAL A 99 25.07 5.42 -14.68
N ALA A 100 24.70 6.46 -13.95
CA ALA A 100 25.40 6.90 -12.74
C ALA A 100 24.43 7.45 -11.68
N GLY A 101 24.92 7.59 -10.44
CA GLY A 101 24.17 8.09 -9.29
C GLY A 101 23.78 6.97 -8.31
N SER A 102 23.60 7.33 -7.03
CA SER A 102 23.35 6.36 -5.94
C SER A 102 22.05 5.56 -6.09
N HIS A 103 21.07 6.08 -6.82
CA HIS A 103 19.74 5.48 -6.98
C HIS A 103 19.62 4.68 -8.29
N ALA A 104 20.65 4.67 -9.15
CA ALA A 104 20.53 4.11 -10.49
C ALA A 104 20.40 2.57 -10.53
N ASN A 105 20.86 1.89 -9.48
CA ASN A 105 20.77 0.43 -9.33
C ASN A 105 20.42 0.03 -7.89
N ASN A 106 19.44 0.71 -7.27
CA ASN A 106 18.96 0.37 -5.93
C ASN A 106 17.43 0.27 -5.91
N ILE A 107 16.92 -0.96 -5.81
CA ILE A 107 15.47 -1.24 -5.77
C ILE A 107 14.79 -0.72 -4.50
N GLY A 108 15.49 -0.73 -3.36
CA GLY A 108 14.98 -0.18 -2.10
C GLY A 108 14.73 1.31 -2.24
N TYR A 109 15.70 2.06 -2.76
CA TYR A 109 15.59 3.52 -2.91
C TYR A 109 14.54 3.96 -3.93
N GLN A 110 14.35 3.24 -5.04
CA GLN A 110 13.28 3.55 -5.99
C GLN A 110 11.87 3.21 -5.44
N CYS A 111 11.78 2.29 -4.47
CA CYS A 111 10.51 1.91 -3.85
C CYS A 111 10.19 2.75 -2.60
N GLY A 112 11.19 3.14 -1.82
CA GLY A 112 11.05 3.96 -0.61
C GLY A 112 10.52 3.18 0.60
N GLY A 113 9.97 3.92 1.56
CA GLY A 113 9.36 3.35 2.77
C GLY A 113 8.17 2.43 2.46
N TRP A 114 7.74 1.65 3.45
CA TRP A 114 6.66 0.65 3.30
C TRP A 114 6.88 -0.39 2.20
N THR A 115 8.15 -0.68 1.87
CA THR A 115 8.53 -1.76 0.95
C THR A 115 9.34 -2.80 1.68
N ILE A 116 8.75 -3.97 1.89
CA ILE A 116 9.24 -5.06 2.77
C ILE A 116 9.24 -4.65 4.25
N GLU A 117 10.00 -3.63 4.61
CA GLU A 117 10.07 -3.08 5.97
C GLU A 117 9.25 -1.79 6.12
N TRP A 118 8.94 -1.39 7.36
CA TRP A 118 8.19 -0.16 7.63
C TRP A 118 8.89 1.08 7.05
N GLN A 119 10.19 1.22 7.30
CA GLN A 119 11.01 2.31 6.78
C GLN A 119 11.59 2.02 5.39
N GLY A 120 11.28 0.85 4.80
CA GLY A 120 11.84 0.37 3.55
C GLY A 120 13.12 -0.47 3.71
N LEU A 121 13.59 -1.00 2.57
CA LEU A 121 14.88 -1.68 2.41
C LEU A 121 16.04 -0.68 2.33
#